data_AF-A0A0C9VH30-F1
#
_entry.id   AF-A0A0C9VH30-F1
#
_cell.length_a   1.000
_cell.length_b   1.000
_cell.length_c   1.000
_cell.angle_alpha   90.00
_cell.angle_beta   90.00
_cell.angle_gamma   90.00
#
_symmetry.space_group_name_H-M   'P 1'
#
loop_
_entity.id
_entity.type
_entity.pdbx_description
1 polymer ?
#
loop_
_entity_poly.entity_id
_entity_poly.type
_entity_poly.pdbx_seq_one_letter_code
_entity_poly.pdbx_strand_id
1 'polypeptide(L)'
;MLEGATGMPKALINFLESIYRQDNVKCLVSGKTFQPWPKPNLIISDIFLDIIKGIRSIDPTITILGWNTTNNSFSLRMFGHEDLGGVGDIAAKALSDSERTGKPVKEIENQVRL
;
A
#
# COMPACT_ATOMS: atom_id res chain seq x y z
N MET A 1 12.27 11.24 2.56
CA MET A 1 12.83 9.88 2.55
C MET A 1 12.49 9.20 3.87
N LEU A 2 11.53 8.27 3.88
CA LEU A 2 11.55 7.15 4.82
C LEU A 2 12.11 5.96 4.03
N GLU A 3 13.44 5.84 4.00
CA GLU A 3 14.16 4.76 3.31
C GLU A 3 13.99 3.37 3.98
N GLY A 4 13.11 3.24 4.98
CA GLY A 4 12.80 1.96 5.62
C GLY A 4 11.65 1.16 4.99
N ALA A 5 10.89 1.73 4.05
CA ALA A 5 9.60 1.17 3.62
C ALA A 5 9.66 0.25 2.39
N THR A 6 10.80 0.11 1.71
CA THR A 6 10.89 -0.71 0.48
C THR A 6 10.88 -2.23 0.77
N GLY A 7 11.24 -2.65 1.98
CA GLY A 7 11.25 -4.06 2.38
C GLY A 7 9.91 -4.59 2.91
N MET A 8 9.09 -3.74 3.55
CA MET A 8 7.85 -4.17 4.21
C MET A 8 6.79 -4.71 3.23
N PRO A 9 6.51 -4.06 2.09
CA PRO A 9 5.62 -4.61 1.07
C PRO A 9 6.06 -6.00 0.61
N LYS A 10 7.36 -6.18 0.35
CA LYS A 10 7.90 -7.45 -0.13
C LYS A 10 7.76 -8.58 0.89
N ALA A 11 8.07 -8.31 2.16
CA ALA A 11 7.93 -9.30 3.22
C ALA A 11 6.46 -9.75 3.39
N LEU A 12 5.52 -8.81 3.32
CA LEU A 12 4.09 -9.10 3.40
C LEU A 12 3.62 -9.94 2.21
N ILE A 13 4.01 -9.58 0.98
CA ILE A 13 3.67 -10.35 -0.21
C ILE A 13 4.24 -11.76 -0.15
N ASN A 14 5.52 -11.91 0.23
CA ASN A 14 6.13 -13.23 0.38
C ASN A 14 5.41 -14.10 1.43
N PHE A 15 5.03 -13.49 2.56
CA PHE A 15 4.29 -14.21 3.60
C PHE A 15 2.90 -14.63 3.13
N LEU A 16 2.21 -13.75 2.39
CA LEU A 16 0.92 -14.05 1.78
C LEU A 16 1.06 -15.21 0.77
N GLU A 17 2.11 -15.22 -0.06
CA GLU A 17 2.39 -16.35 -0.95
C GLU A 17 2.52 -17.67 -0.19
N SER A 18 3.26 -17.70 0.92
CA SER A 18 3.39 -18.90 1.75
C SER A 18 2.05 -19.38 2.30
N ILE A 19 1.16 -18.47 2.71
CA ILE A 19 -0.20 -18.83 3.12
C ILE A 19 -0.96 -19.46 1.94
N TYR A 20 -0.89 -18.88 0.74
CA TYR A 20 -1.59 -19.42 -0.44
C TYR A 20 -1.04 -20.76 -0.93
N ARG A 21 0.27 -20.98 -0.81
CA ARG A 21 0.92 -22.27 -1.07
C ARG A 21 0.60 -23.33 -0.01
N GLN A 22 -0.02 -22.93 1.12
CA GLN A 22 -0.29 -23.77 2.28
C GLN A 22 1.01 -24.33 2.88
N ASP A 23 2.04 -23.48 2.96
CA ASP A 23 3.31 -23.84 3.56
C ASP A 23 3.23 -23.85 5.09
N ASN A 24 4.08 -24.66 5.72
CA ASN A 24 4.36 -24.53 7.14
C ASN A 24 5.24 -23.29 7.39
N VAL A 25 4.89 -22.50 8.42
CA VAL A 25 5.64 -21.28 8.77
C VAL A 25 6.44 -21.51 10.04
N LYS A 26 7.75 -21.28 10.02
CA LYS A 26 8.60 -21.37 11.20
C LYS A 26 8.89 -19.99 11.78
N CYS A 27 8.55 -19.79 13.05
CA CYS A 27 9.01 -18.61 13.77
C CYS A 27 10.49 -18.75 14.09
N LEU A 28 11.31 -17.84 13.57
CA LEU A 28 12.76 -17.86 13.77
C LEU A 28 13.17 -17.58 15.22
N VAL A 29 12.35 -16.82 15.97
CA VAL A 29 12.64 -16.46 17.36
C VAL A 29 12.34 -17.62 18.32
N SER A 30 11.16 -18.24 18.21
CA SER A 30 10.74 -19.32 19.12
C SER A 30 11.07 -20.72 18.62
N GLY A 31 11.48 -20.87 17.35
CA GLY A 31 11.69 -22.16 16.69
C GLY A 31 10.40 -22.92 16.37
N LYS A 32 9.23 -22.43 16.82
CA LYS A 32 7.94 -23.09 16.62
C LYS A 32 7.56 -23.11 15.16
N THR A 33 7.09 -24.27 14.68
CA THR A 33 6.51 -24.42 13.35
C THR A 33 4.99 -24.41 13.46
N PHE A 34 4.36 -23.54 12.70
CA PHE A 34 2.91 -23.43 12.58
C PHE A 34 2.46 -24.23 11.35
N GLN A 35 1.34 -24.94 11.52
CA GLN A 35 0.67 -25.63 10.43
C GLN A 35 0.14 -24.62 9.41
N PRO A 36 -0.16 -25.05 8.17
CA PRO A 36 -0.65 -24.15 7.14
C PRO A 36 -1.92 -23.44 7.59
N TRP A 37 -1.98 -22.14 7.31
CA TRP A 37 -3.17 -21.35 7.62
C TRP A 37 -4.19 -21.46 6.50
N PRO A 38 -5.50 -21.38 6.80
CA PRO A 38 -6.51 -21.31 5.77
C PRO A 38 -6.25 -20.15 4.82
N LYS A 39 -6.55 -20.34 3.53
CA LYS A 39 -6.48 -19.26 2.55
C LYS A 39 -7.42 -18.13 2.98
N PRO A 40 -6.96 -16.87 2.98
CA PRO A 40 -7.81 -15.74 3.35
C PRO A 40 -8.90 -15.55 2.29
N ASN A 41 -10.08 -15.11 2.72
CA ASN A 41 -11.16 -14.66 1.84
C ASN A 41 -11.26 -13.12 1.77
N LEU A 42 -10.47 -12.44 2.60
CA LEU A 42 -10.43 -10.99 2.78
C LEU A 42 -9.03 -10.58 3.22
N ILE A 43 -8.51 -9.49 2.66
CA ILE A 43 -7.29 -8.84 3.12
C ILE A 43 -7.63 -7.42 3.58
N ILE A 44 -7.16 -7.07 4.77
CA ILE A 44 -7.23 -5.71 5.30
C ILE A 44 -5.81 -5.15 5.28
N SER A 45 -5.60 -4.05 4.55
CA SER A 45 -4.28 -3.43 4.39
C SER A 45 -4.31 -1.98 4.83
N ASP A 46 -3.22 -1.52 5.42
CA ASP A 46 -2.99 -0.09 5.59
C ASP A 46 -3.02 0.63 4.22
N ILE A 47 -3.72 1.77 4.16
CA ILE A 47 -3.91 2.56 2.92
C ILE A 47 -2.61 3.18 2.39
N PHE A 48 -1.56 3.27 3.20
CA PHE A 48 -0.26 3.82 2.79
C PHE A 48 0.66 2.77 2.15
N LEU A 49 0.25 1.50 2.09
CA LEU A 49 1.03 0.42 1.49
C LEU A 49 0.68 0.22 0.01
N ASP A 50 1.67 0.33 -0.87
CA ASP A 50 1.55 -0.06 -2.27
C ASP A 50 1.70 -1.58 -2.44
N ILE A 51 0.66 -2.33 -2.04
CA ILE A 51 0.66 -3.80 -2.08
C ILE A 51 -0.47 -4.40 -2.93
N ILE A 52 -1.38 -3.58 -3.44
CA ILE A 52 -2.58 -4.05 -4.16
C ILE A 52 -2.20 -4.91 -5.37
N LYS A 53 -1.23 -4.46 -6.18
CA LYS A 53 -0.76 -5.21 -7.35
C LYS A 53 -0.15 -6.57 -6.95
N GLY A 54 0.63 -6.61 -5.87
CA GLY A 54 1.25 -7.84 -5.37
C GLY A 54 0.21 -8.83 -4.85
N ILE A 55 -0.79 -8.36 -4.11
CA ILE A 55 -1.90 -9.20 -3.64
C ILE A 55 -2.66 -9.76 -4.86
N ARG A 56 -2.99 -8.91 -5.83
CA ARG A 56 -3.75 -9.32 -7.03
C ARG A 56 -2.98 -10.29 -7.93
N SER A 57 -1.65 -10.28 -7.92
CA SER A 57 -0.87 -11.32 -8.61
C SER A 57 -0.94 -12.69 -7.93
N ILE A 58 -1.31 -12.75 -6.65
CA ILE A 58 -1.46 -14.01 -5.90
C ILE A 58 -2.91 -14.51 -6.01
N ASP A 59 -3.88 -13.65 -5.71
CA ASP A 59 -5.31 -13.91 -5.89
C ASP A 59 -5.98 -12.72 -6.59
N PRO A 60 -6.34 -12.85 -7.87
CA PRO A 60 -6.94 -11.76 -8.62
C PRO A 60 -8.37 -11.46 -8.18
N THR A 61 -9.02 -12.33 -7.41
CA THR A 61 -10.44 -12.22 -7.03
C THR A 61 -10.67 -11.82 -5.58
N ILE A 62 -9.65 -11.88 -4.72
CA ILE A 62 -9.80 -11.59 -3.28
C ILE A 62 -10.32 -10.17 -3.01
N THR A 63 -11.15 -10.03 -1.98
CA THR A 63 -11.57 -8.72 -1.48
C THR A 63 -10.43 -8.06 -0.71
N ILE A 64 -10.13 -6.80 -1.03
CA ILE A 64 -9.11 -6.01 -0.33
C ILE A 64 -9.79 -4.77 0.25
N LEU A 65 -9.71 -4.59 1.56
CA LEU A 65 -10.21 -3.41 2.26
C LEU A 65 -9.03 -2.57 2.76
N GLY A 66 -9.12 -1.27 2.51
CA GLY A 66 -8.19 -0.28 3.06
C GLY A 66 -8.51 0.01 4.51
N TRP A 67 -7.49 0.04 5.36
CA TRP A 67 -7.56 0.42 6.75
C TRP A 67 -6.74 1.69 6.98
N ASN A 68 -7.33 2.64 7.70
CA ASN A 68 -6.68 3.87 8.08
C ASN A 68 -6.86 4.08 9.58
N THR A 69 -5.75 4.15 10.30
CA THR A 69 -5.72 4.41 11.74
C THR A 69 -5.83 5.89 12.08
N THR A 70 -5.63 6.78 11.10
CA THR A 70 -5.69 8.23 11.31
C THR A 70 -7.14 8.69 11.49
N ASN A 71 -7.31 9.81 12.20
CA ASN A 71 -8.64 10.38 12.36
C ASN A 71 -9.18 10.90 11.03
N ASN A 72 -10.52 11.02 10.94
CA ASN A 72 -11.17 11.45 9.70
C ASN A 72 -10.78 12.87 9.30
N SER A 73 -10.50 13.75 10.27
CA SER A 73 -10.12 15.14 9.97
C SER A 73 -8.74 15.22 9.30
N PHE A 74 -7.80 14.35 9.66
CA PHE A 74 -6.51 14.21 8.98
C PHE A 74 -6.71 13.71 7.56
N SER A 75 -7.53 12.67 7.38
CA SER A 75 -7.83 12.11 6.06
C SER A 75 -8.45 13.16 5.12
N LEU A 76 -9.35 14.00 5.63
CA LEU A 76 -9.94 15.10 4.86
C LEU A 76 -8.92 16.19 4.49
N ARG A 77 -7.95 16.48 5.35
CA ARG A 77 -6.88 17.43 4.99
C ARG A 77 -5.90 16.84 3.97
N MET A 78 -5.65 15.54 4.04
CA MET A 78 -4.65 14.88 3.19
C MET A 78 -5.21 14.39 1.84
N PHE A 79 -6.52 14.17 1.73
CA PHE A 79 -7.15 13.68 0.51
C PHE A 79 -8.41 14.46 0.09
N GLY A 80 -8.85 15.42 0.90
CA GLY A 80 -10.04 16.21 0.61
C GLY A 80 -9.79 17.34 -0.38
N HIS A 81 -10.88 18.00 -0.76
CA HIS A 81 -10.89 19.10 -1.72
C HIS A 81 -10.16 20.34 -1.17
N GLU A 82 -9.50 21.09 -2.05
CA GLU A 82 -8.73 22.28 -1.67
C GLU A 82 -9.59 23.37 -1.05
N ASP A 83 -10.80 23.60 -1.59
CA ASP A 83 -11.77 24.55 -1.03
C ASP A 83 -12.18 24.24 0.43
N LEU A 84 -11.95 23.02 0.90
CA LEU A 84 -12.20 22.60 2.28
C LEU A 84 -10.91 22.50 3.12
N GLY A 85 -9.79 23.03 2.61
CA GLY A 85 -8.48 22.99 3.25
C GLY A 85 -7.72 21.67 3.06
N GLY A 86 -8.10 20.86 2.07
CA GLY A 86 -7.37 19.67 1.66
C GLY A 86 -6.27 19.96 0.63
N VAL A 87 -5.51 18.93 0.27
CA VAL A 87 -4.45 19.02 -0.76
C VAL A 87 -4.93 18.63 -2.18
N GLY A 88 -6.18 18.17 -2.31
CA GLY A 88 -6.74 17.70 -3.58
C GLY A 88 -6.07 16.43 -4.12
N ASP A 89 -6.34 16.12 -5.40
CA ASP A 89 -5.72 14.98 -6.07
C ASP A 89 -4.31 15.32 -6.55
N ILE A 90 -3.31 14.93 -5.74
CA ILE A 90 -1.89 15.15 -6.03
C ILE A 90 -1.45 14.43 -7.32
N ALA A 91 -2.00 13.24 -7.60
CA ALA A 91 -1.62 12.47 -8.78
C ALA A 91 -2.12 13.15 -10.05
N ALA A 92 -3.37 13.63 -10.05
CA ALA A 92 -3.92 14.40 -11.16
C ALA A 92 -3.12 15.69 -11.43
N LYS A 93 -2.69 16.38 -10.37
CA LYS A 93 -1.83 17.57 -10.49
C LYS A 93 -0.47 17.23 -11.09
N ALA A 94 0.17 16.17 -10.62
CA ALA A 94 1.47 15.74 -11.14
C ALA A 94 1.39 15.32 -12.62
N LEU A 95 0.28 14.70 -13.04
CA LEU A 95 0.01 14.38 -14.44
C LEU A 95 -0.14 15.64 -15.30
N SER A 96 -0.98 16.59 -14.86
CA SER A 96 -1.19 17.86 -15.55
C SER A 96 0.10 18.66 -15.70
N ASP A 97 0.93 18.72 -14.65
CA ASP A 97 2.23 19.36 -14.71
C ASP A 97 3.23 18.61 -15.61
N SER A 98 3.15 17.28 -15.67
CA SER A 98 3.97 16.46 -16.56
C SER A 98 3.67 16.78 -18.02
N GLU A 99 2.38 16.84 -18.37
CA GLU A 99 1.91 17.23 -19.71
C GLU A 99 2.36 18.66 -20.08
N ARG A 100 2.30 19.59 -19.12
CA ARG A 100 2.69 20.99 -19.33
C ARG A 100 4.20 21.19 -19.49
N THR A 101 5.01 20.45 -18.74
CA THR A 101 6.47 20.68 -18.64
C THR A 101 7.30 19.70 -19.45
N GLY A 102 6.71 18.59 -19.92
CA GLY A 102 7.40 17.49 -20.56
C GLY A 102 8.28 16.67 -19.61
N LYS A 103 8.25 16.96 -18.30
CA LYS A 103 9.03 16.23 -17.30
C LYS A 103 8.32 14.95 -16.88
N PRO A 104 9.04 13.88 -16.50
CA PRO A 104 8.42 12.65 -15.99
C PRO A 104 7.58 12.92 -14.73
N VAL A 105 6.38 12.34 -14.66
CA VAL A 105 5.46 12.43 -13.49
C VAL A 105 6.19 12.17 -12.17
N LYS A 106 7.04 11.14 -12.13
CA LYS A 106 7.81 10.76 -10.93
C LYS A 106 8.77 11.84 -10.44
N GLU A 107 9.30 12.67 -11.34
CA GLU A 107 10.14 13.82 -10.98
C GLU A 107 9.29 14.91 -10.30
N ILE A 108 8.09 15.15 -10.83
CA ILE A 108 7.14 16.15 -10.31
C ILE A 108 6.56 15.73 -8.98
N GLU A 109 6.15 14.46 -8.83
CA GLU A 109 5.66 13.91 -7.56
C GLU A 109 6.66 14.08 -6.42
N ASN A 110 7.96 13.97 -6.69
CA ASN A 110 9.00 14.18 -5.69
C ASN A 110 9.14 15.64 -5.23
N GLN A 111 8.66 16.60 -6.02
CA GLN A 111 8.66 18.04 -5.69
C GLN A 111 7.38 18.48 -4.97
N VAL A 112 6.27 17.76 -5.17
CA VAL A 112 4.95 18.04 -4.57
C VAL A 112 4.74 17.29 -3.26
N ARG A 113 5.61 16.32 -2.92
CA ARG A 113 5.59 15.63 -1.63
C ARG A 113 5.92 16.58 -0.48
N LEU A 114 4.91 16.87 0.35
CA LEU A 114 5.08 17.29 1.74
C LEU A 114 5.88 16.25 2.54
#